data_AF-A0A7J9YMN8-F1
#
_entry.id   AF-A0A7J9YMN8-F1
#
_cell.length_a   1.000
_cell.length_b   1.000
_cell.length_c   1.000
_cell.angle_alpha   90.00
_cell.angle_beta   90.00
_cell.angle_gamma   90.00
#
_symmetry.space_group_name_H-M   'P 1'
#
loop_
_entity.id
_entity.type
_entity.pdbx_description
1 polymer ?
#
loop_
_entity_poly.entity_id
_entity_poly.type
_entity_poly.pdbx_seq_one_letter_code
_entity_poly.pdbx_strand_id
1 'polypeptide(L)'
;MKSQARALRLLVAVLAVAALSSIVAACGGDDDEDASASASTSASGETQEVDVLLSFPRGNAWLPLLVAEDQGYFEDEGLKLNIQETDGSGFVTQQIIAGNADFGWAGAPSDVIAFKTDPGLRALACNHEKNIFSIVVPADSDIQEISDLAGRTIGITEPGGGSDVAALRTAPARSRAATWSTGRRPSSPTAPAPTSWSAR
;
A
#
# COMPACT_ATOMS: atom_id res chain seq x y z
N MET A 1 -19.69 63.06 -22.21
CA MET A 1 -20.10 61.76 -21.63
C MET A 1 -18.93 60.80 -21.35
N LYS A 2 -17.76 60.87 -22.03
CA LYS A 2 -16.60 59.99 -21.75
C LYS A 2 -15.69 60.42 -20.58
N SER A 3 -15.74 61.69 -20.14
CA SER A 3 -14.96 62.20 -18.98
C SER A 3 -15.57 61.78 -17.63
N GLN A 4 -16.90 61.75 -17.55
CA GLN A 4 -17.67 61.35 -16.37
C GLN A 4 -17.40 59.88 -15.97
N ALA A 5 -17.22 59.00 -16.97
CA ALA A 5 -16.92 57.58 -16.75
C ALA A 5 -15.48 57.31 -16.27
N ARG A 6 -14.53 58.22 -16.53
CA ARG A 6 -13.14 58.11 -16.05
C ARG A 6 -13.01 58.62 -14.60
N ALA A 7 -13.72 59.70 -14.27
CA ALA A 7 -13.78 60.22 -12.91
C ALA A 7 -14.45 59.24 -11.94
N LEU A 8 -15.53 58.57 -12.37
CA LEU A 8 -16.22 57.56 -11.55
C LEU A 8 -15.36 56.30 -11.33
N ARG A 9 -14.58 55.86 -12.33
CA ARG A 9 -13.66 54.72 -12.19
C ARG A 9 -12.47 55.01 -11.29
N LEU A 10 -11.96 56.26 -11.29
CA LEU A 10 -10.89 56.69 -10.38
C LEU A 10 -11.39 56.83 -8.93
N LEU A 11 -12.63 57.29 -8.73
CA LEU A 11 -13.25 57.38 -7.39
C LEU A 11 -13.50 56.00 -6.76
N VAL A 12 -13.93 55.00 -7.53
CA VAL A 12 -14.14 53.63 -7.04
C VAL A 12 -12.80 52.94 -6.70
N ALA A 13 -11.73 53.20 -7.45
CA ALA A 13 -10.41 52.65 -7.17
C ALA A 13 -9.78 53.22 -5.89
N VAL A 14 -10.00 54.51 -5.58
CA VAL A 14 -9.50 55.15 -4.35
C VAL A 14 -10.26 54.69 -3.12
N LEU A 15 -11.57 54.39 -3.23
CA LEU A 15 -12.36 53.83 -2.13
C LEU A 15 -12.05 52.35 -1.84
N ALA A 16 -11.64 51.56 -2.83
CA ALA A 16 -11.26 50.16 -2.64
C ALA A 16 -9.90 49.98 -1.93
N VAL A 17 -8.96 50.92 -2.09
CA VAL A 17 -7.66 50.89 -1.41
C VAL A 17 -7.78 51.37 0.05
N ALA A 18 -8.75 52.24 0.37
CA ALA A 18 -9.00 52.69 1.74
C ALA A 18 -9.69 51.62 2.63
N ALA A 19 -10.42 50.67 2.03
CA ALA A 19 -11.11 49.61 2.76
C ALA A 19 -10.22 48.42 3.15
N LEU A 20 -9.03 48.27 2.55
CA LEU A 20 -8.11 47.17 2.84
C LEU A 20 -7.11 47.44 3.97
N SER A 21 -7.06 48.68 4.48
CA SER A 21 -6.13 49.09 5.56
C SER A 21 -6.75 49.01 6.97
N SER A 22 -7.93 48.40 7.14
CA SER A 22 -8.68 48.45 8.41
C SER A 22 -8.69 47.15 9.23
N ILE A 23 -7.90 46.13 8.89
CA ILE A 23 -7.88 44.84 9.64
C ILE A 23 -6.55 44.59 10.38
N VAL A 24 -5.54 45.48 10.25
CA VAL A 24 -4.28 45.39 11.02
C VAL A 24 -4.27 46.45 12.12
N ALA A 25 -5.18 46.32 13.09
CA ALA A 25 -5.16 47.10 14.34
C ALA A 25 -5.98 46.40 15.44
N ALA A 26 -5.64 45.14 15.72
CA ALA A 26 -6.16 44.43 16.89
C ALA A 26 -5.11 43.44 17.42
N CYS A 27 -3.90 43.93 17.69
CA CYS A 27 -3.02 43.38 18.71
C CYS A 27 -1.97 44.45 19.04
N GLY A 28 -2.11 45.06 20.21
CA GLY A 28 -1.27 46.16 20.68
C GLY A 28 -1.50 46.32 22.17
N GLY A 29 -0.89 45.43 22.94
CA GLY A 29 -0.76 45.50 24.39
C GLY A 29 0.61 44.91 24.73
N ASP A 30 1.56 45.79 25.05
CA ASP A 30 2.86 45.46 25.62
C ASP A 30 2.69 44.85 27.01
N ASP A 31 3.31 43.69 27.25
CA ASP A 31 4.10 43.35 28.45
C ASP A 31 4.91 42.06 28.16
N ASP A 32 6.12 42.03 28.70
CA ASP A 32 7.35 41.27 28.38
C ASP A 32 7.34 39.73 28.18
N GLU A 33 8.44 39.30 27.55
CA GLU A 33 8.96 37.97 27.15
C GLU A 33 8.76 36.78 28.11
N ASP A 34 8.30 35.62 27.60
CA ASP A 34 9.12 34.41 27.38
C ASP A 34 8.30 33.31 26.66
N ALA A 35 9.00 32.55 25.82
CA ALA A 35 8.50 31.60 24.86
C ALA A 35 8.04 30.27 25.49
N SER A 36 6.86 29.80 25.08
CA SER A 36 6.64 28.48 24.48
C SER A 36 5.14 28.26 24.36
N ALA A 37 4.56 28.84 23.31
CA ALA A 37 3.24 28.43 22.86
C ALA A 37 3.39 27.04 22.21
N SER A 38 3.22 25.98 23.01
CA SER A 38 2.80 24.69 22.50
C SER A 38 1.35 24.87 22.04
N ALA A 39 1.19 25.50 20.88
CA ALA A 39 -0.05 25.51 20.13
C ALA A 39 -0.32 24.07 19.72
N SER A 40 -1.03 23.37 20.59
CA SER A 40 -1.71 22.13 20.26
C SER A 40 -2.82 22.52 19.29
N THR A 41 -2.44 22.72 18.02
CA THR A 41 -3.39 22.66 16.92
C THR A 41 -3.78 21.20 16.83
N SER A 42 -4.72 20.79 17.68
CA SER A 42 -5.59 19.66 17.37
C SER A 42 -6.34 20.07 16.12
N ALA A 43 -5.75 19.79 14.96
CA ALA A 43 -6.53 19.60 13.77
C ALA A 43 -7.50 18.47 14.15
N SER A 44 -8.79 18.78 14.28
CA SER A 44 -9.83 17.75 14.22
C SER A 44 -9.93 17.28 12.77
N GLY A 45 -8.80 16.83 12.21
CA GLY A 45 -8.71 16.26 10.90
C GLY A 45 -9.62 15.04 10.88
N GLU A 46 -10.60 15.08 9.99
CA GLU A 46 -11.46 13.93 9.73
C GLU A 46 -10.55 12.75 9.36
N THR A 47 -10.64 11.66 10.12
CA THR A 47 -9.87 10.45 9.84
C THR A 47 -10.23 9.94 8.46
N GLN A 48 -9.24 9.84 7.58
CA GLN A 48 -9.45 9.31 6.24
C GLN A 48 -9.39 7.78 6.28
N GLU A 49 -10.45 7.12 5.84
CA GLU A 49 -10.43 5.68 5.61
C GLU A 49 -9.71 5.36 4.30
N VAL A 50 -8.87 4.32 4.32
CA VAL A 50 -8.06 3.91 3.18
C VAL A 50 -8.15 2.40 3.01
N ASP A 51 -8.67 1.94 1.88
CA ASP A 51 -8.83 0.52 1.58
C ASP A 51 -7.56 -0.05 0.96
N VAL A 52 -6.99 -1.08 1.60
CA VAL A 52 -5.70 -1.65 1.23
C VAL A 52 -5.82 -3.16 1.01
N LEU A 53 -5.32 -3.65 -0.14
CA LEU A 53 -5.29 -5.08 -0.44
C LEU A 53 -3.90 -5.68 -0.33
N LEU A 54 -3.78 -6.79 0.41
CA LEU A 54 -2.59 -7.63 0.44
C LEU A 54 -2.79 -8.82 -0.49
N SER A 55 -1.80 -9.12 -1.33
CA SER A 55 -1.88 -10.24 -2.31
C SER A 55 -1.70 -11.64 -1.72
N PHE A 56 -1.41 -11.73 -0.42
CA PHE A 56 -1.34 -12.98 0.34
C PHE A 56 -1.49 -12.69 1.85
N PRO A 57 -1.81 -13.71 2.67
CA PRO A 57 -2.08 -13.52 4.10
C PRO A 57 -0.98 -12.81 4.90
N ARG A 58 -1.36 -12.17 6.00
CA ARG A 58 -0.44 -11.47 6.89
C ARG A 58 0.59 -12.43 7.51
N GLY A 59 1.82 -11.95 7.64
CA GLY A 59 2.96 -12.75 8.05
C GLY A 59 4.24 -11.93 8.06
N ASN A 60 5.39 -12.61 8.19
CA ASN A 60 6.70 -11.98 8.31
C ASN A 60 7.09 -11.07 7.12
N ALA A 61 6.59 -11.35 5.92
CA ALA A 61 6.79 -10.51 4.74
C ALA A 61 6.11 -9.13 4.86
N TRP A 62 5.22 -8.93 5.82
CA TRP A 62 4.53 -7.66 6.06
C TRP A 62 5.02 -6.94 7.31
N LEU A 63 6.16 -7.35 7.89
CA LEU A 63 6.69 -6.78 9.14
C LEU A 63 6.68 -5.24 9.19
N PRO A 64 7.11 -4.49 8.14
CA PRO A 64 7.06 -3.04 8.19
C PRO A 64 5.63 -2.48 8.36
N LEU A 65 4.65 -3.07 7.66
CA LEU A 65 3.24 -2.69 7.77
C LEU A 65 2.68 -3.02 9.16
N LEU A 66 2.94 -4.24 9.64
CA LEU A 66 2.47 -4.72 10.94
C LEU A 66 3.01 -3.87 12.09
N VAL A 67 4.29 -3.50 12.03
CA VAL A 67 4.91 -2.62 13.02
C VAL A 67 4.33 -1.21 12.95
N ALA A 68 4.10 -0.67 11.75
CA ALA A 68 3.51 0.66 11.61
C ALA A 68 2.06 0.72 12.15
N GLU A 69 1.26 -0.33 11.94
CA GLU A 69 -0.07 -0.46 12.54
C GLU A 69 0.01 -0.56 14.07
N ASP A 70 0.88 -1.40 14.62
CA ASP A 70 1.04 -1.60 16.06
C ASP A 70 1.55 -0.35 16.79
N GLN A 71 2.43 0.42 16.13
CA GLN A 71 2.98 1.66 16.68
C GLN A 71 2.08 2.88 16.45
N GLY A 72 0.92 2.73 15.79
CA GLY A 72 -0.06 3.81 15.60
C GLY A 72 0.31 4.85 14.54
N TYR A 73 1.31 4.59 13.68
CA TYR A 73 1.82 5.58 12.73
C TYR A 73 0.78 6.06 11.71
N PHE A 74 -0.20 5.21 11.36
CA PHE A 74 -1.28 5.63 10.47
C PHE A 74 -2.29 6.53 11.20
N GLU A 75 -2.62 6.22 12.45
CA GLU A 75 -3.55 7.01 13.25
C GLU A 75 -2.97 8.40 13.57
N ASP A 76 -1.67 8.48 13.85
CA ASP A 76 -0.93 9.74 14.04
C ASP A 76 -0.99 10.65 12.81
N GLU A 77 -1.05 10.07 11.60
CA GLU A 77 -1.22 10.77 10.33
C GLU A 77 -2.70 10.96 9.94
N GLY A 78 -3.64 10.62 10.82
CA GLY A 78 -5.08 10.76 10.58
C GLY A 78 -5.65 9.75 9.58
N LEU A 79 -5.00 8.60 9.39
CA LEU A 79 -5.39 7.53 8.49
C LEU A 79 -5.94 6.32 9.25
N LYS A 80 -7.04 5.76 8.75
CA LYS A 80 -7.57 4.47 9.19
C LYS A 80 -7.49 3.47 8.05
N LEU A 81 -6.60 2.50 8.17
CA LEU A 81 -6.44 1.48 7.14
C LEU A 81 -7.46 0.35 7.28
N ASN A 82 -8.17 0.06 6.19
CA ASN A 82 -9.03 -1.11 6.04
C ASN A 82 -8.28 -2.15 5.21
N ILE A 83 -7.46 -2.97 5.87
CA ILE A 83 -6.61 -3.96 5.20
C ILE A 83 -7.38 -5.27 4.98
N GLN A 84 -7.40 -5.75 3.73
CA GLN A 84 -7.97 -7.04 3.35
C GLN A 84 -6.90 -7.95 2.75
N GLU A 85 -6.91 -9.21 3.17
CA GLU A 85 -6.07 -10.25 2.58
C GLU A 85 -6.78 -10.87 1.38
N THR A 86 -6.04 -11.05 0.28
CA THR A 86 -6.54 -11.61 -0.97
C THR A 86 -5.61 -12.70 -1.48
N ASP A 87 -6.06 -13.44 -2.50
CA ASP A 87 -5.32 -14.55 -3.07
C ASP A 87 -4.77 -14.18 -4.45
N GLY A 88 -3.72 -13.34 -4.49
CA GLY A 88 -2.98 -13.04 -5.72
C GLY A 88 -2.83 -11.56 -6.08
N SER A 89 -1.74 -11.26 -6.77
CA SER A 89 -1.36 -9.92 -7.27
C SER A 89 -2.23 -9.44 -8.45
N GLY A 90 -2.67 -10.34 -9.33
CA GLY A 90 -3.57 -10.07 -10.43
C GLY A 90 -4.94 -9.62 -9.93
N PHE A 91 -5.47 -10.28 -8.90
CA PHE A 91 -6.70 -9.85 -8.24
C PHE A 91 -6.55 -8.44 -7.65
N VAL A 92 -5.48 -8.17 -6.89
CA VAL A 92 -5.20 -6.85 -6.30
C VAL A 92 -5.20 -5.75 -7.36
N THR A 93 -4.40 -5.91 -8.42
CA THR A 93 -4.31 -4.90 -9.48
C THR A 93 -5.63 -4.67 -10.21
N GLN A 94 -6.43 -5.72 -10.42
CA GLN A 94 -7.77 -5.59 -10.99
C GLN A 94 -8.71 -4.79 -10.10
N GLN A 95 -8.67 -4.98 -8.78
CA GLN A 95 -9.51 -4.23 -7.84
C GLN A 95 -9.13 -2.74 -7.79
N ILE A 96 -7.83 -2.42 -7.83
CA ILE A 96 -7.37 -1.02 -7.89
C ILE A 96 -7.85 -0.35 -9.18
N ILE A 97 -7.67 -1.00 -10.34
CA ILE A 97 -8.15 -0.47 -11.63
C ILE A 97 -9.69 -0.29 -11.63
N ALA A 98 -10.42 -1.19 -10.98
CA ALA A 98 -11.86 -1.09 -10.84
C ALA A 98 -12.32 0.02 -9.88
N GLY A 99 -11.41 0.60 -9.09
CA GLY A 99 -11.72 1.60 -8.06
C GLY A 99 -12.31 1.01 -6.78
N ASN A 100 -12.11 -0.28 -6.53
CA ASN A 100 -12.63 -0.98 -5.35
C ASN A 100 -11.65 -0.98 -4.17
N ALA A 101 -10.44 -0.47 -4.35
CA ALA A 101 -9.43 -0.28 -3.31
C ALA A 101 -8.50 0.87 -3.69
N ASP A 102 -8.00 1.60 -2.70
CA ASP A 102 -7.11 2.75 -2.90
C ASP A 102 -5.67 2.31 -3.17
N PHE A 103 -5.20 1.33 -2.40
CA PHE A 103 -3.84 0.79 -2.50
C PHE A 103 -3.83 -0.73 -2.45
N GLY A 104 -2.74 -1.29 -2.93
CA GLY A 104 -2.48 -2.70 -2.72
C GLY A 104 -1.06 -3.08 -3.09
N TRP A 105 -0.61 -4.19 -2.53
CA TRP A 105 0.67 -4.77 -2.88
C TRP A 105 0.49 -5.93 -3.84
N ALA A 106 1.02 -5.75 -5.04
CA ALA A 106 1.13 -6.76 -6.06
C ALA A 106 2.60 -7.00 -6.43
N GLY A 107 2.86 -8.17 -7.01
CA GLY A 107 4.16 -8.46 -7.60
C GLY A 107 4.37 -7.68 -8.89
N ALA A 108 5.62 -7.25 -9.13
CA ALA A 108 6.02 -6.50 -10.32
C ALA A 108 5.52 -7.06 -11.67
N PRO A 109 5.44 -8.39 -11.91
CA PRO A 109 4.88 -8.92 -13.15
C PRO A 109 3.41 -8.51 -13.37
N SER A 110 2.60 -8.60 -12.31
CA SER A 110 1.18 -8.21 -12.34
C SER A 110 1.05 -6.70 -12.53
N ASP A 111 1.88 -5.89 -11.88
CA ASP A 111 1.89 -4.42 -12.06
C ASP A 111 2.18 -4.02 -13.50
N VAL A 112 3.16 -4.67 -14.15
CA VAL A 112 3.51 -4.40 -15.55
C VAL A 112 2.38 -4.78 -16.50
N ILE A 113 1.68 -5.88 -16.21
CA ILE A 113 0.52 -6.30 -17.00
C ILE A 113 -0.64 -5.31 -16.78
N ALA A 114 -0.91 -4.93 -15.54
CA ALA A 114 -1.97 -4.01 -15.16
C ALA A 114 -1.75 -2.61 -15.75
N PHE A 115 -0.51 -2.12 -15.77
CA PHE A 115 -0.16 -0.83 -16.37
C PHE A 115 -0.45 -0.76 -17.87
N LYS A 116 -0.40 -1.89 -18.59
CA LYS A 116 -0.80 -1.94 -20.02
C LYS A 116 -2.30 -1.75 -20.20
N THR A 117 -3.08 -2.20 -19.23
CA THR A 117 -4.53 -2.05 -19.20
C THR A 117 -4.92 -0.64 -18.77
N ASP A 118 -4.29 -0.13 -17.72
CA ASP A 118 -4.49 1.24 -17.23
C ASP A 118 -3.15 1.95 -16.99
N PRO A 119 -2.74 2.84 -17.93
CA PRO A 119 -1.55 3.68 -17.77
C PRO A 119 -1.66 4.70 -16.62
N GLY A 120 -2.81 4.80 -15.95
CA GLY A 120 -3.03 5.58 -14.73
C GLY A 120 -2.49 4.92 -13.47
N LEU A 121 -2.24 3.60 -13.48
CA LEU A 121 -1.67 2.87 -12.33
C LEU A 121 -0.28 3.43 -11.96
N ARG A 122 0.00 3.55 -10.67
CA ARG A 122 1.28 4.07 -10.15
C ARG A 122 1.85 3.12 -9.10
N ALA A 123 3.12 2.73 -9.27
CA ALA A 123 3.89 2.08 -8.22
C ALA A 123 4.50 3.16 -7.32
N LEU A 124 4.16 3.15 -6.03
CA LEU A 124 4.57 4.19 -5.08
C LEU A 124 5.74 3.75 -4.19
N ALA A 125 5.78 2.47 -3.85
CA ALA A 125 6.79 1.90 -2.97
C ALA A 125 7.06 0.43 -3.34
N CYS A 126 8.25 -0.05 -2.97
CA CYS A 126 8.64 -1.45 -3.12
C CYS A 126 8.89 -2.05 -1.73
N ASN A 127 8.02 -2.96 -1.28
CA ASN A 127 8.21 -3.64 0.01
C ASN A 127 9.30 -4.73 -0.05
N HIS A 128 9.49 -5.32 -1.24
CA HIS A 128 10.45 -6.41 -1.44
C HIS A 128 11.20 -6.24 -2.77
N GLU A 129 12.49 -5.92 -2.70
CA GLU A 129 13.35 -5.80 -3.89
C GLU A 129 13.66 -7.16 -4.53
N LYS A 130 13.57 -8.24 -3.75
CA LYS A 130 13.87 -9.61 -4.15
C LYS A 130 12.67 -10.50 -3.94
N ASN A 131 12.63 -11.58 -4.72
CA ASN A 131 11.59 -12.59 -4.59
C ASN A 131 11.67 -13.25 -3.20
N ILE A 132 10.57 -13.17 -2.44
CA ILE A 132 10.40 -13.75 -1.11
C ILE A 132 9.76 -15.14 -1.12
N PHE A 133 9.28 -15.60 -2.27
CA PHE A 133 8.65 -16.91 -2.43
C PHE A 133 9.71 -18.00 -2.57
N SER A 134 9.43 -19.13 -1.94
CA SER A 134 10.25 -20.34 -2.00
C SER A 134 9.38 -21.53 -2.37
N ILE A 135 9.96 -22.51 -3.06
CA ILE A 135 9.33 -23.82 -3.23
C ILE A 135 9.54 -24.61 -1.95
N VAL A 136 8.45 -25.14 -1.42
CA VAL A 136 8.46 -26.03 -0.26
C VAL A 136 7.77 -27.34 -0.64
N VAL A 137 8.33 -28.45 -0.15
CA VAL A 137 7.75 -29.78 -0.30
C VAL A 137 7.41 -30.35 1.08
N PRO A 138 6.45 -31.28 1.17
CA PRO A 138 6.24 -32.05 2.40
C PRO A 138 7.52 -32.72 2.88
N ALA A 139 7.67 -32.86 4.20
CA ALA A 139 8.89 -33.43 4.80
C ALA A 139 9.15 -34.89 4.38
N ASP A 140 8.11 -35.61 3.98
CA ASP A 140 8.12 -36.99 3.48
C ASP A 140 8.20 -37.09 1.95
N SER A 141 8.42 -35.98 1.25
CA SER A 141 8.53 -35.96 -0.22
C SER A 141 9.83 -36.60 -0.71
N ASP A 142 9.72 -37.30 -1.84
CA ASP A 142 10.86 -37.84 -2.60
C ASP A 142 11.64 -36.77 -3.39
N ILE A 143 11.13 -35.53 -3.45
CA ILE A 143 11.77 -34.39 -4.12
C ILE A 143 12.90 -33.86 -3.23
N GLN A 144 14.14 -33.98 -3.70
CA GLN A 144 15.34 -33.56 -2.97
C GLN A 144 16.09 -32.45 -3.70
N GLU A 145 15.93 -32.35 -5.01
CA GLU A 145 16.55 -31.31 -5.84
C GLU A 145 15.58 -30.75 -6.88
N ILE A 146 15.97 -29.63 -7.50
CA ILE A 146 15.15 -28.94 -8.50
C ILE A 146 14.82 -29.86 -9.71
N SER A 147 15.72 -30.79 -10.06
CA SER A 147 15.51 -31.79 -11.12
C SER A 147 14.22 -32.59 -10.93
N ASP A 148 13.92 -32.94 -9.67
CA ASP A 148 12.83 -33.83 -9.31
C ASP A 148 11.45 -33.17 -9.50
N LEU A 149 11.42 -31.85 -9.70
CA LEU A 149 10.21 -31.10 -10.04
C LEU A 149 9.74 -31.36 -11.48
N ALA A 150 10.58 -31.96 -12.33
CA ALA A 150 10.22 -32.22 -13.72
C ALA A 150 9.01 -33.15 -13.82
N GLY A 151 7.93 -32.66 -14.46
CA GLY A 151 6.68 -33.40 -14.59
C GLY A 151 5.83 -33.47 -13.32
N ARG A 152 6.24 -32.81 -12.23
CA ARG A 152 5.43 -32.63 -11.02
C ARG A 152 4.51 -31.41 -11.15
N THR A 153 3.41 -31.43 -10.41
CA THR A 153 2.51 -30.28 -10.26
C THR A 153 3.02 -29.36 -9.15
N ILE A 154 3.19 -28.07 -9.45
CA ILE A 154 3.60 -27.06 -8.48
C ILE A 154 2.37 -26.21 -8.11
N GLY A 155 2.05 -26.15 -6.82
CA GLY A 155 1.02 -25.26 -6.31
C GLY A 155 1.50 -23.82 -6.31
N ILE A 156 0.69 -22.92 -6.87
CA ILE A 156 0.95 -21.48 -6.92
C ILE A 156 -0.29 -20.72 -6.43
N THR A 157 -0.11 -19.46 -6.03
CA THR A 157 -1.23 -18.61 -5.59
C THR A 157 -2.14 -18.30 -6.78
N GLU A 158 -1.56 -17.79 -7.86
CA GLU A 158 -2.26 -17.48 -9.11
C GLU A 158 -1.27 -17.53 -10.29
N PRO A 159 -1.72 -17.86 -11.51
CA PRO A 159 -0.93 -17.70 -12.72
C PRO A 159 -0.58 -16.22 -12.97
N GLY A 160 0.66 -15.94 -13.36
CA GLY A 160 1.17 -14.60 -13.62
C GLY A 160 1.50 -13.78 -12.38
N GLY A 161 1.25 -14.31 -11.17
CA GLY A 161 1.57 -13.68 -9.90
C GLY A 161 3.01 -13.90 -9.42
N GLY A 162 3.35 -13.33 -8.26
CA GLY A 162 4.71 -13.43 -7.69
C GLY A 162 5.19 -14.86 -7.41
N SER A 163 4.30 -15.75 -6.96
CA SER A 163 4.62 -17.17 -6.71
C SER A 163 4.78 -17.98 -8.00
N ASP A 164 4.09 -17.62 -9.08
CA ASP A 164 4.26 -18.22 -10.40
C ASP A 164 5.65 -17.89 -10.98
N VAL A 165 6.07 -16.62 -10.90
CA VAL A 165 7.44 -16.25 -11.33
C VAL A 165 8.52 -16.97 -10.53
N ALA A 166 8.29 -17.21 -9.24
CA ALA A 166 9.20 -18.03 -8.44
C ALA A 166 9.26 -19.46 -8.98
N ALA A 167 8.10 -20.09 -9.21
CA ALA A 167 7.99 -21.44 -9.74
C ALA A 167 8.62 -21.59 -11.14
N LEU A 168 8.36 -20.64 -12.04
CA LEU A 168 8.91 -20.62 -13.40
C LEU A 168 10.43 -20.45 -13.44
N ARG A 169 11.00 -19.67 -12.51
CA ARG A 169 12.46 -19.46 -12.46
C ARG A 169 13.20 -20.70 -11.97
N THR A 170 12.55 -21.51 -11.12
CA THR A 170 13.11 -22.75 -10.59
C THR A 170 12.81 -23.96 -11.47
N ALA A 171 11.74 -23.94 -12.26
CA ALA A 171 11.41 -25.05 -13.15
C ALA A 171 12.47 -25.18 -14.27
N PRO A 172 12.99 -26.38 -14.56
CA PRO A 172 13.93 -26.56 -15.66
C PRO A 172 13.30 -26.09 -16.97
N ALA A 173 14.06 -25.36 -17.80
CA ALA A 173 13.59 -24.65 -19.01
C ALA A 173 12.80 -25.49 -20.04
N ARG A 174 12.76 -26.83 -19.87
CA ARG A 174 12.01 -27.80 -20.69
C ARG A 174 10.59 -28.09 -20.18
N SER A 175 10.19 -27.68 -18.98
CA SER A 175 8.85 -27.92 -18.43
C SER A 175 7.94 -26.69 -18.54
N ARG A 176 7.86 -26.08 -19.72
CA ARG A 176 6.83 -25.06 -20.05
C ARG A 176 5.38 -25.61 -20.02
N ALA A 177 5.19 -26.84 -19.57
CA ALA A 177 3.92 -27.54 -19.41
C ALA A 177 3.62 -27.86 -17.93
N ALA A 178 4.06 -27.02 -16.99
CA ALA A 178 3.57 -27.11 -15.61
C ALA A 178 2.06 -26.80 -15.62
N THR A 179 1.25 -27.77 -15.22
CA THR A 179 -0.20 -27.62 -15.09
C THR A 179 -0.46 -26.89 -13.78
N TRP A 180 -0.93 -25.65 -13.86
CA TRP A 180 -1.24 -24.84 -12.68
C TRP A 180 -2.54 -25.32 -12.04
N SER A 181 -2.53 -25.46 -10.71
CA SER A 181 -3.70 -25.79 -9.91
C SER A 181 -3.88 -24.73 -8.83
N THR A 182 -4.92 -23.89 -8.96
CA THR A 182 -5.38 -22.97 -7.91
C THR A 182 -6.23 -23.76 -6.90
N GLY A 183 -5.56 -24.47 -5.99
CA GLY A 183 -6.22 -25.30 -4.97
C GLY A 183 -6.09 -24.70 -3.58
N ARG A 184 -7.21 -24.34 -2.95
CA ARG A 184 -7.27 -24.02 -1.51
C ARG A 184 -6.84 -25.28 -0.74
N ARG A 185 -5.79 -25.22 0.09
CA ARG A 185 -5.36 -26.35 0.92
C ARG A 185 -6.57 -26.86 1.73
N PRO A 186 -6.86 -28.17 1.77
CA PRO A 186 -7.69 -28.72 2.85
C PRO A 186 -7.00 -28.40 4.18
N SER A 187 -7.75 -27.90 5.17
CA SER A 187 -7.22 -27.63 6.51
C SER A 187 -6.64 -28.92 7.10
N SER A 188 -5.32 -29.02 7.15
CA SER A 188 -4.63 -30.09 7.86
C SER A 188 -4.91 -29.97 9.37
N PRO A 189 -5.11 -31.08 10.10
CA PRO A 189 -5.33 -31.03 11.55
C PRO A 189 -4.10 -30.41 12.23
N THR A 190 -4.37 -29.48 13.14
CA THR A 190 -3.39 -28.71 13.90
C THR A 190 -2.37 -29.65 14.57
N ALA A 191 -1.11 -29.60 14.13
CA ALA A 191 -0.03 -30.21 14.89
C ALA A 191 0.15 -29.43 16.21
N PRO A 192 0.30 -30.08 17.38
CA PRO A 192 0.51 -29.37 18.63
C PRO A 192 1.84 -28.61 18.60
N ALA A 193 1.83 -27.39 19.15
CA ALA A 193 2.99 -26.51 19.21
C ALA A 193 4.16 -27.17 19.97
N PRO A 194 5.42 -27.01 19.51
CA PRO A 194 6.56 -27.51 20.24
C PRO A 194 6.75 -26.73 21.56
N THR A 195 6.41 -27.36 22.67
CA THR A 195 6.73 -26.89 24.02
C THR A 195 8.21 -27.14 24.33
N SER A 196 9.07 -26.19 23.94
CA SER A 196 10.27 -25.73 24.66
C SER A 196 11.32 -25.24 23.66
N TRP A 197 11.59 -23.94 23.68
CA TRP A 197 12.74 -23.35 23.01
C TRP A 197 13.91 -23.36 24.00
N SER A 198 14.89 -24.23 23.80
CA SER A 198 16.15 -24.19 24.56
C SER A 198 17.23 -23.55 23.67
N ALA A 199 17.61 -22.33 24.02
CA ALA A 199 18.78 -21.66 23.46
C ALA A 199 20.07 -22.41 23.84
N ARG A 200 20.91 -22.72 22.86
CA ARG A 200 22.35 -22.88 22.98
C ARG A 200 23.01 -22.22 21.79
#